data_AF-A0A455UD40-F1
#
_entry.id   AF-A0A455UD40-F1
#
_cell.length_a   1.000
_cell.length_b   1.000
_cell.length_c   1.000
_cell.angle_alpha   90.00
_cell.angle_beta   90.00
_cell.angle_gamma   90.00
#
_symmetry.space_group_name_H-M   'P 1'
#
loop_
_entity.id
_entity.type
_entity.pdbx_description
1 polymer ?
#
loop_
_entity_poly.entity_id
_entity_poly.type
_entity_poly.pdbx_seq_one_letter_code
_entity_poly.pdbx_strand_id
1 'polypeptide(L)'
;MELPGVARQDVGKGMTPVPPNLAHTASNRTPAEIFWAIKHGIKMTGMPSWQFIFTDEEIWEIVAFMRQMSKLSPVEYQAIAARVDSKETAQTEEAEASSARSGTAPEVLPNADRGRLAMYGYACIACHRIPGLVGPQADVGPPLAGIGARRYIAGVLTNNEDNMVRWLRHPTQVDPLTAMPDLEVTERDARDMAAYLETLK
;
A
#
# COMPACT_ATOMS: atom_id res chain seq x y z
N MET A 1 4.02 8.22 -2.78
CA MET A 1 2.55 8.04 -2.84
C MET A 1 2.25 6.56 -3.11
N GLU A 2 1.03 6.07 -2.89
CA GLU A 2 0.63 4.70 -3.27
C GLU A 2 -0.35 4.77 -4.46
N LEU A 3 -0.09 3.95 -5.48
CA LEU A 3 -0.83 3.87 -6.76
C LEU A 3 -1.42 2.46 -6.90
N PRO A 4 -2.43 2.23 -7.76
CA PRO A 4 -3.03 0.90 -7.94
C PRO A 4 -1.98 -0.17 -8.25
N GLY A 5 -1.85 -1.17 -7.37
CA GLY A 5 -0.91 -2.28 -7.54
C GLY A 5 0.58 -1.91 -7.42
N VAL A 6 0.92 -0.72 -6.90
CA VAL A 6 2.31 -0.28 -6.69
C VAL A 6 2.56 -0.05 -5.20
N ALA A 7 3.62 -0.67 -4.68
CA ALA A 7 4.01 -0.52 -3.29
C ALA A 7 4.41 0.93 -2.96
N ARG A 8 4.11 1.36 -1.74
CA ARG A 8 4.52 2.66 -1.24
C ARG A 8 6.04 2.67 -1.02
N GLN A 9 6.71 3.73 -1.46
CA GLN A 9 8.12 3.98 -1.18
C GLN A 9 8.39 4.28 0.31
N ASP A 10 9.61 4.07 0.77
CA ASP A 10 10.00 4.10 2.19
C ASP A 10 9.66 5.41 2.92
N VAL A 11 9.83 6.56 2.24
CA VAL A 11 9.47 7.88 2.82
C VAL A 11 8.02 7.90 3.28
N GLY A 12 7.11 7.29 2.52
CA GLY A 12 5.70 7.29 2.87
C GLY A 12 5.33 6.29 3.97
N LYS A 13 6.13 5.22 4.18
CA LYS A 13 5.91 4.20 5.21
C LYS A 13 6.07 4.80 6.63
N GLY A 14 6.99 5.74 6.78
CA GLY A 14 7.28 6.41 8.06
C GLY A 14 6.40 7.62 8.40
N MET A 15 5.48 8.02 7.52
CA MET A 15 4.66 9.23 7.74
C MET A 15 3.50 8.99 8.69
N THR A 16 3.27 9.94 9.60
CA THR A 16 2.12 9.96 10.52
C THR A 16 1.33 11.27 10.37
N PRO A 17 0.03 11.25 10.01
CA PRO A 17 -0.74 10.06 9.65
C PRO A 17 -0.27 9.44 8.32
N VAL A 18 -0.57 8.14 8.15
CA VAL A 18 -0.26 7.41 6.92
C VAL A 18 -0.93 8.09 5.71
N PRO A 19 -0.20 8.39 4.63
CA PRO A 19 -0.77 8.98 3.43
C PRO A 19 -1.88 8.09 2.84
N PRO A 20 -3.03 8.66 2.47
CA PRO A 20 -4.15 7.87 1.97
C PRO A 20 -3.82 7.23 0.62
N ASN A 21 -4.50 6.12 0.31
CA ASN A 21 -4.48 5.54 -1.04
C ASN A 21 -5.21 6.50 -2.02
N LEU A 22 -4.55 6.84 -3.13
CA LEU A 22 -5.07 7.83 -4.07
C LEU A 22 -6.28 7.35 -4.85
N ALA A 23 -6.32 6.09 -5.26
CA ALA A 23 -7.45 5.53 -5.99
C ALA A 23 -8.71 5.49 -5.11
N HIS A 24 -8.56 5.16 -3.83
CA HIS A 24 -9.64 5.26 -2.86
C HIS A 24 -10.12 6.70 -2.67
N THR A 25 -9.18 7.64 -2.51
CA THR A 25 -9.48 9.07 -2.34
C THR A 25 -10.23 9.62 -3.54
N ALA A 26 -9.73 9.32 -4.75
CA ALA A 26 -10.33 9.74 -6.00
C ALA A 26 -11.76 9.19 -6.19
N SER A 27 -12.04 7.99 -5.66
CA SER A 27 -13.37 7.38 -5.76
C SER A 27 -14.36 7.93 -4.74
N ASN A 28 -13.89 8.30 -3.53
CA ASN A 28 -14.75 8.64 -2.39
C ASN A 28 -14.81 10.13 -2.05
N ARG A 29 -14.02 10.98 -2.73
CA ARG A 29 -14.05 12.44 -2.58
C ARG A 29 -14.52 13.11 -3.87
N THR A 30 -15.09 14.30 -3.71
CA THR A 30 -15.46 15.13 -4.86
C THR A 30 -14.20 15.75 -5.50
N PRO A 31 -14.19 16.01 -6.82
CA PRO A 31 -13.07 16.66 -7.48
C PRO A 31 -12.67 18.01 -6.84
N ALA A 32 -13.65 18.79 -6.36
CA ALA A 32 -13.41 20.05 -5.68
C ALA A 32 -12.71 19.88 -4.31
N GLU A 33 -13.07 18.86 -3.53
CA GLU A 33 -12.38 18.56 -2.27
C GLU A 33 -10.92 18.13 -2.52
N ILE A 34 -10.69 17.32 -3.55
CA ILE A 34 -9.33 16.88 -3.93
C ILE A 34 -8.51 18.09 -4.39
N PHE A 35 -9.07 18.93 -5.26
CA PHE A 35 -8.46 20.19 -5.69
C PHE A 35 -8.09 21.06 -4.48
N TRP A 36 -9.03 21.27 -3.55
CA TRP A 36 -8.81 22.09 -2.37
C TRP A 36 -7.67 21.55 -1.50
N ALA A 37 -7.64 20.23 -1.28
CA ALA A 37 -6.59 19.57 -0.50
C ALA A 37 -5.21 19.70 -1.16
N ILE A 38 -5.11 19.53 -2.49
CA ILE A 38 -3.84 19.71 -3.22
C ILE A 38 -3.40 21.18 -3.14
N LYS A 39 -4.31 22.11 -3.43
CA LYS A 39 -4.01 23.54 -3.43
C LYS A 39 -3.52 24.02 -2.07
N HIS A 40 -4.23 23.68 -0.99
CA HIS A 40 -3.98 24.26 0.34
C HIS A 40 -3.20 23.35 1.30
N GLY A 41 -3.01 22.07 0.96
CA GLY A 41 -2.47 21.07 1.87
C GLY A 41 -3.43 20.73 3.01
N ILE A 42 -2.97 19.88 3.93
CA ILE A 42 -3.75 19.48 5.11
C ILE A 42 -2.91 19.73 6.36
N LYS A 43 -3.40 20.62 7.22
CA LYS A 43 -2.73 20.99 8.47
C LYS A 43 -2.53 19.75 9.36
N MET A 44 -1.39 19.70 10.07
CA MET A 44 -0.99 18.58 10.93
C MET A 44 -0.79 17.25 10.19
N THR A 45 -0.49 17.30 8.90
CA THR A 45 -0.10 16.14 8.10
C THR A 45 1.17 16.44 7.30
N GLY A 46 1.76 15.42 6.68
CA GLY A 46 2.84 15.62 5.73
C GLY A 46 2.40 16.08 4.33
N MET A 47 1.14 16.51 4.13
CA MET A 47 0.64 17.01 2.84
C MET A 47 0.78 18.54 2.77
N PRO A 48 1.78 19.08 2.03
CA PRO A 48 1.99 20.52 1.92
C PRO A 48 0.96 21.17 0.99
N SER A 49 0.94 22.51 0.99
CA SER A 49 0.23 23.32 0.00
C SER A 49 1.04 23.40 -1.28
N TRP A 50 0.36 23.23 -2.42
CA TRP A 50 0.97 23.31 -3.75
C TRP A 50 0.57 24.55 -4.55
N GLN A 51 -0.25 25.45 -3.99
CA GLN A 51 -0.77 26.65 -4.69
C GLN A 51 0.27 27.64 -5.21
N PHE A 52 1.53 27.53 -4.77
CA PHE A 52 2.64 28.37 -5.24
C PHE A 52 3.63 27.62 -6.14
N ILE A 53 3.36 26.34 -6.41
CA ILE A 53 4.18 25.46 -7.26
C ILE A 53 3.43 25.14 -8.55
N PHE A 54 2.11 24.92 -8.47
CA PHE A 54 1.24 24.63 -9.62
C PHE A 54 0.15 25.68 -9.79
N THR A 55 -0.27 25.92 -11.03
CA THR A 55 -1.47 26.72 -11.32
C THR A 55 -2.76 25.93 -11.03
N ASP A 56 -3.90 26.63 -10.99
CA ASP A 56 -5.19 25.98 -10.77
C ASP A 56 -5.51 24.99 -11.89
N GLU A 57 -5.17 25.32 -13.13
CA GLU A 57 -5.32 24.43 -14.29
C GLU A 57 -4.49 23.14 -14.13
N GLU A 58 -3.23 23.26 -13.72
CA GLU A 58 -2.35 22.10 -13.48
C GLU A 58 -2.86 21.22 -12.33
N ILE A 59 -3.39 21.82 -11.26
CA ILE A 59 -4.02 21.07 -10.17
C ILE A 59 -5.27 20.33 -10.69
N TRP A 60 -6.06 20.93 -11.56
CA TRP A 60 -7.21 20.25 -12.18
C TRP A 60 -6.80 19.09 -13.09
N GLU A 61 -5.68 19.19 -13.80
CA GLU A 61 -5.12 18.06 -14.57
C GLU A 61 -4.73 16.89 -13.65
N ILE A 62 -4.11 17.18 -12.50
CA ILE A 62 -3.81 16.16 -11.49
C ILE A 62 -5.10 15.50 -10.97
N VAL A 63 -6.13 16.30 -10.66
CA VAL A 63 -7.44 15.78 -10.22
C VAL A 63 -8.08 14.91 -11.30
N ALA A 64 -8.02 15.33 -12.57
CA ALA A 64 -8.54 14.57 -13.69
C ALA A 64 -7.80 13.22 -13.84
N PHE A 65 -6.47 13.24 -13.75
CA PHE A 65 -5.65 12.03 -13.75
C PHE A 65 -6.02 11.08 -12.61
N MET A 66 -6.14 11.58 -11.37
CA MET A 66 -6.54 10.77 -10.22
C MET A 66 -7.90 10.08 -10.43
N ARG A 67 -8.87 10.78 -11.03
CA ARG A 67 -10.22 10.26 -11.33
C ARG A 67 -10.22 9.23 -12.45
N GLN A 68 -9.32 9.36 -13.43
CA GLN A 68 -9.18 8.36 -14.48
C GLN A 68 -8.45 7.12 -13.95
N MET A 69 -7.39 7.31 -13.19
CA MET A 69 -6.60 6.25 -12.58
C MET A 69 -7.44 5.35 -11.66
N SER A 70 -8.38 5.92 -10.90
CA SER A 70 -9.21 5.13 -9.98
C SER A 70 -10.16 4.14 -10.66
N LYS A 71 -10.30 4.20 -11.99
CA LYS A 71 -11.10 3.28 -12.79
C LYS A 71 -10.27 2.14 -13.40
N LEU A 72 -8.94 2.22 -13.31
CA LEU A 72 -8.05 1.23 -13.88
C LEU A 72 -7.88 0.07 -12.90
N SER A 73 -7.91 -1.15 -13.43
CA SER A 73 -7.38 -2.30 -12.69
C SER A 73 -5.85 -2.19 -12.53
N PRO A 74 -5.26 -2.88 -11.55
CA PRO A 74 -3.80 -2.93 -11.39
C PRO A 74 -3.06 -3.32 -12.68
N VAL A 75 -3.58 -4.32 -13.40
CA VAL A 75 -2.99 -4.80 -14.67
C VAL A 75 -3.05 -3.73 -15.76
N GLU A 76 -4.18 -3.05 -15.91
CA GLU A 76 -4.31 -1.96 -16.88
C GLU A 76 -3.41 -0.78 -16.53
N TYR A 77 -3.29 -0.45 -15.25
CA TYR A 77 -2.40 0.61 -14.77
C TYR A 77 -0.93 0.28 -15.08
N GLN A 78 -0.47 -0.94 -14.76
CA GLN A 78 0.89 -1.40 -15.08
C GLN A 78 1.16 -1.35 -16.59
N ALA A 79 0.20 -1.74 -17.42
CA ALA A 79 0.34 -1.68 -18.87
C ALA A 79 0.45 -0.24 -19.41
N ILE A 80 -0.24 0.72 -18.78
CA ILE A 80 -0.12 2.15 -19.14
C ILE A 80 1.22 2.71 -18.66
N ALA A 81 1.63 2.41 -17.42
CA ALA A 81 2.90 2.87 -16.85
C ALA A 81 4.11 2.40 -17.69
N ALA A 82 4.14 1.11 -18.06
CA ALA A 82 5.20 0.57 -18.91
C ALA A 82 5.32 1.27 -20.28
N ARG A 83 4.21 1.76 -20.85
CA ARG A 83 4.20 2.51 -22.12
C ARG A 83 4.76 3.93 -21.98
N VAL A 84 4.61 4.55 -20.80
CA VAL A 84 5.16 5.88 -20.51
C VAL A 84 6.67 5.77 -20.29
N ASP A 85 7.12 4.80 -19.51
CA ASP A 85 8.56 4.52 -19.31
C ASP A 85 9.27 4.21 -20.64
N SER A 86 8.60 3.51 -21.56
CA SER A 86 9.12 3.21 -22.91
C SER A 86 9.32 4.46 -23.78
N LYS A 87 8.70 5.60 -23.44
CA LYS A 87 8.80 6.85 -24.21
C LYS A 87 9.83 7.82 -23.62
N GLU A 88 10.29 7.57 -22.39
CA GLU A 88 11.20 8.42 -21.62
C GLU A 88 12.58 7.75 -21.39
N THR A 89 12.71 6.45 -21.69
CA THR A 89 13.97 5.68 -21.67
C THR A 89 14.84 5.96 -22.91
N ALA A 90 15.29 7.20 -23.03
CA ALA A 90 16.48 7.56 -23.78
C ALA A 90 17.39 8.43 -22.91
N GLN A 91 17.65 8.02 -21.66
CA GLN A 91 18.88 8.30 -20.91
C GLN A 91 18.89 7.58 -19.56
N THR A 92 20.04 6.92 -19.30
CA THR A 92 20.55 6.33 -18.05
C THR A 92 19.86 5.09 -17.49
N GLU A 93 20.39 3.94 -17.90
CA GLU A 93 20.47 2.73 -17.09
C GLU A 93 21.46 2.94 -15.95
N GLU A 94 21.11 2.52 -14.74
CA GLU A 94 22.06 1.85 -13.84
C GLU A 94 21.29 0.96 -12.86
N ALA A 95 21.73 -0.30 -12.81
CA ALA A 95 21.19 -1.36 -12.00
C ALA A 95 21.86 -1.35 -10.62
N GLU A 96 21.09 -1.62 -9.56
CA GLU A 96 21.68 -2.14 -8.33
C GLU A 96 21.00 -3.43 -7.91
N ALA A 97 21.84 -4.46 -7.84
CA ALA A 97 21.51 -5.78 -7.35
C ALA A 97 21.48 -5.80 -5.82
N SER A 98 20.45 -6.49 -5.32
CA SER A 98 20.36 -7.27 -4.08
C SER A 98 21.58 -7.29 -3.15
N SER A 99 21.31 -7.06 -1.86
CA SER A 99 21.98 -7.82 -0.81
C SER A 99 21.01 -8.23 0.30
N ALA A 100 20.64 -9.50 0.30
CA ALA A 100 20.07 -10.17 1.45
C ALA A 100 21.12 -10.24 2.56
N ARG A 101 20.92 -9.49 3.66
CA ARG A 101 21.62 -9.79 4.90
C ARG A 101 20.90 -10.91 5.63
N SER A 102 21.34 -12.13 5.35
CA SER A 102 21.11 -13.28 6.22
C SER A 102 21.94 -13.08 7.50
N GLY A 103 21.25 -12.67 8.57
CA GLY A 103 21.74 -12.78 9.93
C GLY A 103 20.78 -13.68 10.68
N THR A 104 21.23 -14.88 11.05
CA THR A 104 20.51 -15.74 12.00
C THR A 104 20.56 -15.08 13.37
N ALA A 105 19.64 -14.15 13.60
CA ALA A 105 19.24 -13.73 14.94
C ALA A 105 18.59 -14.95 15.65
N PRO A 106 18.68 -15.04 16.98
CA PRO A 106 18.00 -16.09 17.74
C PRO A 106 16.53 -16.16 17.33
N GLU A 107 15.95 -17.35 17.32
CA GLU A 107 14.56 -17.60 16.91
C GLU A 107 13.61 -16.87 17.86
N VAL A 108 13.34 -15.60 17.55
CA VAL A 108 12.39 -14.77 18.28
C VAL A 108 11.02 -15.24 17.87
N LEU A 109 10.29 -15.85 18.81
CA LEU A 109 8.90 -16.24 18.61
C LEU A 109 8.09 -15.05 18.05
N PRO A 110 7.13 -15.32 17.14
CA PRO A 110 6.26 -14.27 16.60
C PRO A 110 5.56 -13.48 17.71
N ASN A 111 5.55 -12.16 17.59
CA ASN A 111 4.96 -11.24 18.57
C ASN A 111 3.84 -10.42 17.93
N ALA A 112 2.59 -10.71 18.33
CA ALA A 112 1.40 -10.05 17.81
C ALA A 112 1.34 -8.53 18.07
N ASP A 113 1.88 -8.03 19.19
CA ASP A 113 1.94 -6.59 19.46
C ASP A 113 2.90 -5.88 18.50
N ARG A 114 4.05 -6.49 18.23
CA ARG A 114 4.96 -6.00 17.20
C ARG A 114 4.34 -6.13 15.81
N GLY A 115 3.61 -7.21 15.53
CA GLY A 115 2.86 -7.40 14.29
C GLY A 115 1.90 -6.26 14.03
N ARG A 116 1.11 -5.88 15.04
CA ARG A 116 0.20 -4.72 14.99
C ARG A 116 0.94 -3.44 14.61
N LEU A 117 2.09 -3.16 15.23
CA LEU A 117 2.90 -1.98 14.93
C LEU A 117 3.52 -2.04 13.53
N ALA A 118 4.00 -3.21 13.11
CA ALA A 118 4.55 -3.42 11.79
C ALA A 118 3.48 -3.16 10.72
N MET A 119 2.24 -3.63 10.91
CA MET A 119 1.14 -3.34 9.96
C MET A 119 0.88 -1.84 9.81
N TYR A 120 1.09 -1.05 10.86
CA TYR A 120 1.05 0.42 10.76
C TYR A 120 2.23 0.95 9.94
N GLY A 121 3.46 0.50 10.21
CA GLY A 121 4.68 0.93 9.51
C GLY A 121 4.72 0.55 8.02
N TYR A 122 4.22 -0.63 7.67
CA TYR A 122 4.02 -1.04 6.26
C TYR A 122 2.72 -0.47 5.67
N ALA A 123 2.01 0.38 6.41
CA ALA A 123 0.84 1.12 5.97
C ALA A 123 -0.33 0.25 5.46
N CYS A 124 -0.52 -0.94 6.04
CA CYS A 124 -1.62 -1.85 5.69
C CYS A 124 -3.01 -1.18 5.84
N ILE A 125 -3.12 -0.22 6.77
CA ILE A 125 -4.34 0.57 7.02
C ILE A 125 -4.74 1.50 5.87
N ALA A 126 -3.85 1.76 4.91
CA ALA A 126 -4.17 2.57 3.74
C ALA A 126 -5.11 1.86 2.77
N CYS A 127 -5.16 0.52 2.83
CA CYS A 127 -6.01 -0.32 1.99
C CYS A 127 -7.03 -1.14 2.77
N HIS A 128 -6.68 -1.59 3.98
CA HIS A 128 -7.52 -2.47 4.78
C HIS A 128 -8.04 -1.79 6.02
N ARG A 129 -9.28 -2.10 6.38
CA ARG A 129 -9.79 -1.89 7.74
C ARG A 129 -9.31 -3.01 8.65
N ILE A 130 -8.57 -2.65 9.70
CA ILE A 130 -7.92 -3.60 10.62
C ILE A 130 -8.37 -3.27 12.06
N PRO A 131 -9.09 -4.18 12.74
CA PRO A 131 -9.43 -4.00 14.15
C PRO A 131 -8.18 -3.70 14.98
N GLY A 132 -8.24 -2.72 15.89
CA GLY A 132 -7.11 -2.35 16.74
C GLY A 132 -6.09 -1.38 16.12
N LEU A 133 -6.21 -1.02 14.83
CA LEU A 133 -5.43 0.05 14.22
C LEU A 133 -6.35 1.21 13.82
N VAL A 134 -5.96 2.42 14.21
CA VAL A 134 -6.65 3.66 13.81
C VAL A 134 -6.09 4.12 12.48
N GLY A 135 -6.97 4.36 11.50
CA GLY A 135 -6.59 4.76 10.16
C GLY A 135 -7.79 5.23 9.33
N PRO A 136 -7.55 5.68 8.09
CA PRO A 136 -8.62 5.93 7.14
C PRO A 136 -9.45 4.66 6.96
N GLN A 137 -10.78 4.79 6.86
CA GLN A 137 -11.67 3.68 6.56
C GLN A 137 -11.54 3.33 5.07
N ALA A 138 -10.40 2.74 4.70
CA ALA A 138 -10.11 2.34 3.35
C ALA A 138 -10.75 0.98 3.07
N ASP A 139 -11.56 0.92 2.03
CA ASP A 139 -12.21 -0.29 1.52
C ASP A 139 -11.62 -0.67 0.14
N VAL A 140 -10.30 -0.51 -0.01
CA VAL A 140 -9.57 -0.96 -1.21
C VAL A 140 -9.36 -2.47 -1.15
N GLY A 141 -8.83 -2.94 -0.03
CA GLY A 141 -8.77 -4.35 0.32
C GLY A 141 -9.95 -4.73 1.22
N PRO A 142 -10.30 -6.02 1.30
CA PRO A 142 -11.36 -6.49 2.19
C PRO A 142 -11.00 -6.22 3.67
N PRO A 143 -11.98 -6.02 4.56
CA PRO A 143 -11.70 -5.87 5.98
C PRO A 143 -11.01 -7.12 6.53
N LEU A 144 -10.05 -6.93 7.45
CA LEU A 144 -9.29 -8.02 8.06
C LEU A 144 -9.91 -8.54 9.37
N ALA A 145 -11.08 -8.00 9.76
CA ALA A 145 -11.87 -8.61 10.82
C ALA A 145 -12.23 -10.07 10.46
N GLY A 146 -12.04 -10.98 11.42
CA GLY A 146 -12.31 -12.42 11.27
C GLY A 146 -11.32 -13.17 10.40
N ILE A 147 -10.24 -12.55 9.91
CA ILE A 147 -9.26 -13.22 9.03
C ILE A 147 -8.65 -14.46 9.68
N GLY A 148 -8.44 -14.46 11.00
CA GLY A 148 -7.90 -15.62 11.73
C GLY A 148 -8.83 -16.84 11.75
N ALA A 149 -10.12 -16.66 11.46
CA ALA A 149 -11.11 -17.73 11.36
C ALA A 149 -11.44 -18.14 9.91
N ARG A 150 -10.95 -17.41 8.90
CA ARG A 150 -11.22 -17.72 7.49
C ARG A 150 -10.49 -18.99 7.08
N ARG A 151 -11.07 -19.76 6.17
CA ARG A 151 -10.46 -20.98 5.64
C ARG A 151 -9.38 -20.71 4.58
N TYR A 152 -9.50 -19.61 3.85
CA TYR A 152 -8.61 -19.25 2.76
C TYR A 152 -8.11 -17.81 2.86
N ILE A 153 -6.86 -17.60 2.44
CA ILE A 153 -6.20 -16.31 2.24
C ILE A 153 -6.30 -15.95 0.77
N ALA A 154 -6.83 -14.76 0.46
CA ALA A 154 -7.08 -14.28 -0.90
C ALA A 154 -7.87 -15.25 -1.81
N GLY A 155 -8.58 -16.24 -1.23
CA GLY A 155 -9.30 -17.28 -1.97
C GLY A 155 -8.41 -18.35 -2.61
N VAL A 156 -7.08 -18.27 -2.48
CA VAL A 156 -6.12 -19.11 -3.21
C VAL A 156 -5.28 -20.01 -2.31
N LEU A 157 -4.95 -19.57 -1.10
CA LEU A 157 -4.15 -20.35 -0.13
C LEU A 157 -5.00 -20.78 1.06
N THR A 158 -4.77 -21.98 1.58
CA THR A 158 -5.33 -22.38 2.88
C THR A 158 -4.77 -21.47 3.98
N ASN A 159 -5.62 -21.03 4.90
CA ASN A 159 -5.21 -20.14 5.97
C ASN A 159 -4.43 -20.87 7.07
N ASN A 160 -3.11 -20.71 7.04
CA ASN A 160 -2.17 -21.14 8.07
C ASN A 160 -1.00 -20.13 8.11
N GLU A 161 -0.14 -20.22 9.13
CA GLU A 161 0.95 -19.26 9.35
C GLU A 161 1.87 -19.12 8.13
N ASP A 162 2.39 -20.24 7.60
CA ASP A 162 3.35 -20.22 6.49
C ASP A 162 2.75 -19.59 5.23
N ASN A 163 1.49 -19.89 4.93
CA ASN A 163 0.79 -19.30 3.80
C ASN A 163 0.48 -17.82 4.02
N MET A 164 0.19 -17.42 5.25
CA MET A 164 -0.01 -16.00 5.59
C MET A 164 1.29 -15.22 5.42
N VAL A 165 2.41 -15.74 5.94
CA VAL A 165 3.74 -15.16 5.75
C VAL A 165 4.07 -15.05 4.26
N ARG A 166 3.86 -16.13 3.49
CA ARG A 166 4.08 -16.12 2.04
C ARG A 166 3.24 -15.06 1.33
N TRP A 167 1.95 -14.97 1.66
CA TRP A 167 1.04 -13.97 1.08
C TRP A 167 1.47 -12.54 1.41
N LEU A 168 1.87 -12.26 2.65
CA LEU A 168 2.27 -10.91 3.07
C LEU A 168 3.56 -10.44 2.38
N ARG A 169 4.48 -11.37 2.09
CA ARG A 169 5.79 -11.05 1.48
C ARG A 169 5.73 -10.98 -0.05
N HIS A 170 4.96 -11.88 -0.67
CA HIS A 170 4.97 -12.10 -2.12
C HIS A 170 3.55 -12.28 -2.70
N PRO A 171 2.63 -11.33 -2.49
CA PRO A 171 1.25 -11.45 -2.94
C PRO A 171 1.15 -11.62 -4.47
N THR A 172 1.95 -10.87 -5.26
CA THR A 172 1.88 -10.94 -6.74
C THR A 172 2.42 -12.25 -7.31
N GLN A 173 3.28 -12.96 -6.57
CA GLN A 173 3.74 -14.30 -6.95
C GLN A 173 2.73 -15.39 -6.61
N VAL A 174 1.85 -15.14 -5.63
CA VAL A 174 0.78 -16.06 -5.25
C VAL A 174 -0.44 -15.88 -6.16
N ASP A 175 -0.84 -14.63 -6.39
CA ASP A 175 -1.89 -14.25 -7.33
C ASP A 175 -1.41 -13.07 -8.19
N PRO A 176 -1.02 -13.30 -9.46
CA PRO A 176 -0.57 -12.25 -10.36
C PRO A 176 -1.60 -11.16 -10.66
N LEU A 177 -2.89 -11.39 -10.35
CA LEU A 177 -3.97 -10.43 -10.58
C LEU A 177 -4.36 -9.65 -9.32
N THR A 178 -3.69 -9.89 -8.20
CA THR A 178 -3.98 -9.20 -6.94
C THR A 178 -3.71 -7.70 -7.05
N ALA A 179 -4.56 -6.92 -6.37
CA ALA A 179 -4.31 -5.49 -6.18
C ALA A 179 -3.35 -5.18 -5.03
N MET A 180 -3.04 -6.18 -4.19
CA MET A 180 -2.10 -6.04 -3.07
C MET A 180 -0.66 -6.10 -3.60
N PRO A 181 0.11 -5.01 -3.54
CA PRO A 181 1.46 -4.99 -4.09
C PRO A 181 2.46 -5.74 -3.19
N ASP A 182 3.62 -6.09 -3.76
CA ASP A 182 4.75 -6.60 -2.98
C ASP A 182 5.34 -5.46 -2.12
N LEU A 183 5.02 -5.46 -0.82
CA LEU A 183 5.40 -4.40 0.13
C LEU A 183 6.82 -4.55 0.70
N GLU A 184 7.57 -5.54 0.23
CA GLU A 184 8.92 -5.89 0.70
C GLU A 184 8.97 -6.19 2.21
N VAL A 185 7.91 -6.84 2.73
CA VAL A 185 7.84 -7.22 4.14
C VAL A 185 8.94 -8.22 4.46
N THR A 186 9.71 -7.93 5.51
CA THR A 186 10.73 -8.88 5.98
C THR A 186 10.09 -10.15 6.54
N GLU A 187 10.81 -11.28 6.50
CA GLU A 187 10.31 -12.55 7.07
C GLU A 187 9.86 -12.39 8.52
N ARG A 188 10.66 -11.67 9.32
CA ARG A 188 10.40 -11.47 10.74
C ARG A 188 9.13 -10.65 10.96
N ASP A 189 8.96 -9.56 10.22
CA ASP A 189 7.76 -8.72 10.34
C ASP A 189 6.52 -9.48 9.85
N ALA A 190 6.63 -10.25 8.76
CA ALA A 190 5.54 -11.04 8.23
C ALA A 190 5.05 -12.10 9.23
N ARG A 191 5.95 -12.74 9.98
CA ARG A 191 5.60 -13.68 11.06
C ARG A 191 4.87 -12.98 12.21
N ASP A 192 5.38 -11.84 12.66
CA ASP A 192 4.72 -11.07 13.72
C ASP A 192 3.33 -10.59 13.28
N MET A 193 3.19 -10.12 12.03
CA MET A 193 1.91 -9.75 11.45
C MET A 193 0.96 -10.93 11.35
N ALA A 194 1.42 -12.10 10.90
CA ALA A 194 0.61 -13.32 10.83
C ALA A 194 0.07 -13.71 12.22
N ALA A 195 0.92 -13.65 13.25
CA ALA A 195 0.51 -13.89 14.63
C ALA A 195 -0.56 -12.91 15.10
N TYR A 196 -0.47 -11.62 14.71
CA TYR A 196 -1.52 -10.65 15.01
C TYR A 196 -2.82 -10.95 14.26
N LEU A 197 -2.75 -11.24 12.96
CA LEU A 197 -3.91 -11.56 12.13
C LEU A 197 -4.65 -12.81 12.61
N GLU A 198 -3.94 -13.79 13.17
CA GLU A 198 -4.55 -14.96 13.79
C GLU A 198 -5.46 -14.62 14.98
N THR A 199 -5.13 -13.55 15.73
CA THR A 199 -5.97 -13.08 16.85
C THR A 199 -7.29 -12.45 16.41
N LEU A 200 -7.40 -12.05 15.15
CA LEU A 200 -8.58 -11.37 14.60
C LEU A 200 -9.63 -12.39 14.15
N LYS A 201 -10.40 -12.93 15.10
CA LYS A 201 -11.49 -13.90 14.87
C LYS A 201 -12.86 -13.26 14.85
#